data_AF-A0A953X392-F1
#
_entry.id   AF-A0A953X392-F1
#
_cell.length_a   1.000
_cell.length_b   1.000
_cell.length_c   1.000
_cell.angle_alpha   90.00
_cell.angle_beta   90.00
_cell.angle_gamma   90.00
#
_symmetry.space_group_name_H-M   'P 1'
#
loop_
_entity.id
_entity.type
_entity.pdbx_description
1 polymer ?
#
loop_
_entity_poly.entity_id
_entity_poly.type
_entity_poly.pdbx_seq_one_letter_code
_entity_poly.pdbx_strand_id
1 'polypeptide(L)'
;MVYRPVAPAPQPVPPKPQLPRWESPSDFADLPDWPDVPLGAAVEAFGRSCGKFATRNVDEPVSKAAPWAGKVADWAGPCGAISAARNEDEARALFEQTFLPIEVISPDGESRFTGYFEPTYEARYTPTPPFTEPVPALPADLIPNGEHPLQQLRGGRTRPYPERADITNAGVRAIAYAHPADVFFLQ
;
A
#
# COMPACT_ATOMS: atom_id res chain seq x y z
N MET A 1 -18.84 -31.47 55.78
CA MET A 1 -18.93 -30.22 55.00
C MET A 1 -18.34 -30.50 53.63
N VAL A 2 -19.15 -30.51 52.57
CA VAL A 2 -18.68 -30.77 51.20
C VAL A 2 -18.46 -29.42 50.53
N TYR A 3 -17.22 -29.11 50.19
CA TYR A 3 -16.88 -27.89 49.45
C TYR A 3 -17.24 -28.10 47.97
N ARG A 4 -18.23 -27.34 47.48
CA ARG A 4 -18.57 -27.28 46.05
C ARG A 4 -17.78 -26.11 45.43
N PRO A 5 -16.85 -26.35 44.49
CA PRO A 5 -16.20 -25.26 43.78
C PRO A 5 -17.24 -24.50 42.96
N VAL A 6 -17.29 -23.18 43.16
CA VAL A 6 -18.12 -22.26 42.37
C VAL A 6 -17.44 -22.10 41.02
N ALA A 7 -18.18 -22.37 39.93
CA ALA A 7 -17.68 -22.14 38.58
C ALA A 7 -17.35 -20.64 38.38
N PRO A 8 -16.22 -20.31 37.72
CA PRO A 8 -15.88 -18.91 37.46
C PRO A 8 -16.97 -18.26 36.61
N ALA A 9 -17.37 -17.04 36.98
CA ALA A 9 -18.36 -16.27 36.25
C ALA A 9 -17.88 -16.02 34.81
N PRO A 10 -18.78 -16.09 33.80
CA PRO A 10 -18.42 -15.73 32.44
C PRO A 10 -17.92 -14.29 32.42
N GLN A 11 -16.73 -14.08 31.85
CA GLN A 11 -16.18 -12.74 31.70
C GLN A 11 -17.05 -11.95 30.71
N PRO A 12 -17.31 -10.65 30.96
CA PRO A 12 -18.06 -9.83 30.04
C PRO A 12 -17.32 -9.76 28.69
N VAL A 13 -18.03 -10.15 27.62
CA VAL A 13 -17.53 -10.00 26.26
C VAL A 13 -17.27 -8.50 26.01
N PRO A 14 -16.06 -8.11 25.59
CA PRO A 14 -15.77 -6.70 25.32
C PRO A 14 -16.77 -6.15 24.29
N PRO A 15 -17.22 -4.90 24.44
CA PRO A 15 -18.17 -4.30 23.51
C PRO A 15 -17.57 -4.33 22.10
N LYS A 16 -18.36 -4.81 21.13
CA LYS A 16 -17.97 -4.79 19.72
C LYS A 16 -17.65 -3.34 19.33
N PRO A 17 -16.51 -3.07 18.67
CA PRO A 17 -16.18 -1.73 18.20
C PRO A 17 -17.35 -1.14 17.40
N GLN A 18 -17.73 0.11 17.69
CA GLN A 18 -18.69 0.82 16.84
C GLN A 18 -17.96 1.25 15.57
N LEU A 19 -18.31 0.62 14.47
CA LEU A 19 -17.76 0.97 13.17
C LEU A 19 -18.37 2.29 12.67
N PRO A 20 -17.63 3.08 11.86
CA PRO A 20 -18.18 4.21 11.14
C PRO A 20 -19.38 3.78 10.27
N ARG A 21 -20.26 4.72 9.92
CA ARG A 21 -21.47 4.44 9.11
C ARG A 21 -21.18 3.92 7.70
N TRP A 22 -19.95 4.06 7.23
CA TRP A 22 -19.49 3.57 5.93
C TRP A 22 -18.84 2.18 6.04
N GLU A 23 -18.93 1.53 7.20
CA GLU A 23 -18.48 0.16 7.43
C GLU A 23 -19.63 -0.66 8.00
N SER A 24 -19.83 -1.87 7.46
CA SER A 24 -20.77 -2.86 8.01
C SER A 24 -20.02 -4.17 8.30
N PRO A 25 -20.23 -4.81 9.47
CA PRO A 25 -19.72 -6.16 9.69
C PRO A 25 -20.23 -7.11 8.60
N SER A 26 -19.37 -8.02 8.13
CA SER A 26 -19.68 -9.05 7.13
C SER A 26 -19.05 -10.38 7.54
N ASP A 27 -19.47 -11.47 6.92
CA ASP A 27 -18.88 -12.79 7.09
C ASP A 27 -18.22 -13.28 5.80
N PHE A 28 -17.25 -14.19 5.92
CA PHE A 28 -16.58 -14.78 4.74
C PHE A 28 -17.55 -15.51 3.81
N ALA A 29 -18.68 -16.00 4.34
CA ALA A 29 -19.74 -16.63 3.55
C ALA A 29 -20.50 -15.63 2.65
N ASP A 30 -20.42 -14.32 2.93
CA ASP A 30 -21.04 -13.27 2.12
C ASP A 30 -20.14 -12.82 0.97
N LEU A 31 -18.85 -13.20 0.99
CA LEU A 31 -17.91 -12.86 -0.07
C LEU A 31 -18.14 -13.75 -1.30
N PRO A 32 -18.45 -13.16 -2.47
CA PRO A 32 -18.61 -13.92 -3.69
C PRO A 32 -17.36 -14.76 -4.00
N ASP A 33 -17.57 -16.01 -4.41
CA ASP A 33 -16.54 -16.96 -4.81
C ASP A 33 -15.48 -17.31 -3.74
N TRP A 34 -15.65 -16.89 -2.48
CA TRP A 34 -14.68 -17.15 -1.40
C TRP A 34 -14.34 -18.65 -1.18
N PRO A 35 -15.30 -19.59 -1.22
CA PRO A 35 -14.97 -21.01 -1.06
C PRO A 35 -14.02 -21.54 -2.13
N ASP A 36 -14.03 -20.96 -3.33
CA ASP A 36 -13.37 -21.50 -4.53
C ASP A 36 -12.18 -20.67 -5.02
N VAL A 37 -12.00 -19.43 -4.53
CA VAL A 37 -10.90 -18.56 -4.96
C VAL A 37 -9.52 -19.13 -4.55
N PRO A 38 -8.54 -19.22 -5.45
CA PRO A 38 -7.16 -19.56 -5.10
C PRO A 38 -6.51 -18.43 -4.29
N LEU A 39 -5.92 -18.77 -3.15
CA LEU A 39 -5.36 -17.85 -2.17
C LEU A 39 -3.83 -17.79 -2.20
N GLY A 40 -3.14 -18.65 -2.96
CA GLY A 40 -1.68 -18.64 -3.03
C GLY A 40 -1.06 -17.27 -3.34
N ALA A 41 -1.61 -16.54 -4.32
CA ALA A 41 -1.15 -15.19 -4.65
C ALA A 41 -1.44 -14.16 -3.54
N ALA A 42 -2.56 -14.31 -2.82
CA ALA A 42 -2.90 -13.46 -1.69
C ALA A 42 -1.95 -13.69 -0.50
N VAL A 43 -1.62 -14.95 -0.20
CA VAL A 43 -0.62 -15.33 0.83
C VAL A 43 0.74 -14.75 0.48
N GLU A 44 1.18 -14.86 -0.77
CA GLU A 44 2.47 -14.32 -1.21
C GLU A 44 2.51 -12.78 -1.08
N ALA A 45 1.47 -12.10 -1.55
CA ALA A 45 1.36 -10.64 -1.45
C ALA A 45 1.36 -10.17 0.02
N PHE A 46 0.61 -10.86 0.89
CA PHE A 46 0.58 -10.59 2.32
C PHE A 46 1.96 -10.77 2.96
N GLY A 47 2.65 -11.86 2.62
CA GLY A 47 4.02 -12.14 3.07
C GLY A 47 5.02 -11.05 2.68
N ARG A 48 4.91 -10.46 1.48
CA ARG A 48 5.76 -9.32 1.07
C ARG A 48 5.55 -8.10 1.98
N SER A 49 4.31 -7.81 2.35
CA SER A 49 3.98 -6.73 3.30
C SER A 49 4.56 -7.01 4.69
N CYS A 50 4.42 -8.23 5.18
CA CYS A 50 5.02 -8.66 6.45
C CYS A 50 6.55 -8.52 6.47
N GLY A 51 7.22 -8.84 5.35
CA GLY A 51 8.66 -8.62 5.20
C GLY A 51 9.06 -7.15 5.36
N LYS A 52 8.22 -6.21 4.93
CA LYS A 52 8.44 -4.77 5.16
C LYS A 52 8.15 -4.36 6.59
N PHE A 53 7.11 -4.91 7.21
CA PHE A 53 6.76 -4.60 8.60
C PHE A 53 7.84 -5.07 9.57
N ALA A 54 8.47 -6.23 9.31
CA ALA A 54 9.55 -6.77 10.13
C ALA A 54 10.80 -5.86 10.21
N THR A 55 10.99 -4.93 9.28
CA THR A 55 12.12 -3.98 9.30
C THR A 55 11.78 -2.64 9.94
N ARG A 56 10.56 -2.45 10.44
CA ARG A 56 10.05 -1.18 10.97
C ARG A 56 9.95 -1.22 12.49
N ASN A 57 9.93 -0.04 13.11
CA ASN A 57 9.67 0.05 14.53
C ASN A 57 8.22 -0.38 14.83
N VAL A 58 8.05 -1.26 15.81
CA VAL A 58 6.76 -1.86 16.20
C VAL A 58 5.71 -0.84 16.61
N ASP A 59 6.13 0.31 17.16
CA ASP A 59 5.22 1.37 17.60
C ASP A 59 4.79 2.34 16.47
N GLU A 60 5.41 2.25 15.30
CA GLU A 60 5.05 3.09 14.16
C GLU A 60 3.67 2.72 13.60
N PRO A 61 2.89 3.71 13.14
CA PRO A 61 1.69 3.42 12.36
C PRO A 61 2.08 2.75 11.04
N VAL A 62 1.29 1.78 10.57
CA VAL A 62 1.53 1.13 9.27
C VAL A 62 1.52 2.15 8.14
N SER A 63 0.61 3.12 8.20
CA SER A 63 0.53 4.22 7.24
C SER A 63 0.17 5.53 7.94
N LYS A 64 0.86 6.61 7.58
CA LYS A 64 0.49 7.96 8.02
C LYS A 64 -0.84 8.41 7.40
N ALA A 65 -1.17 7.92 6.21
CA ALA A 65 -2.39 8.25 5.48
C ALA A 65 -3.59 7.36 5.86
N ALA A 66 -3.34 6.20 6.47
CA ALA A 66 -4.38 5.29 6.95
C ALA A 66 -4.17 4.97 8.45
N PRO A 67 -4.51 5.91 9.36
CA PRO A 67 -4.36 5.69 10.80
C PRO A 67 -5.16 4.50 11.33
N TRP A 68 -6.27 4.18 10.67
CA TRP A 68 -7.13 3.04 10.98
C TRP A 68 -6.45 1.68 10.75
N ALA A 69 -5.35 1.62 9.99
CA ALA A 69 -4.60 0.39 9.74
C ALA A 69 -3.73 -0.06 10.94
N GLY A 70 -3.74 0.69 12.04
CA GLY A 70 -3.02 0.35 13.27
C GLY A 70 -1.52 0.54 13.20
N LYS A 71 -0.83 -0.04 14.18
CA LYS A 71 0.63 -0.03 14.31
C LYS A 71 1.25 -1.29 13.72
N VAL A 72 2.55 -1.23 13.41
CA VAL A 72 3.32 -2.38 12.94
C VAL A 72 3.18 -3.60 13.88
N ALA A 73 3.16 -3.38 15.21
CA ALA A 73 2.98 -4.44 16.20
C ALA A 73 1.69 -5.25 16.01
N ASP A 74 0.59 -4.61 15.60
CA ASP A 74 -0.72 -5.24 15.46
C ASP A 74 -0.73 -6.29 14.35
N TRP A 75 0.21 -6.20 13.40
CA TRP A 75 0.32 -7.11 12.26
C TRP A 75 1.23 -8.31 12.51
N ALA A 76 1.96 -8.37 13.63
CA ALA A 76 2.88 -9.48 13.91
C ALA A 76 2.15 -10.83 14.02
N GLY A 77 0.99 -10.86 14.69
CA GLY A 77 0.13 -12.05 14.80
C GLY A 77 -0.38 -12.52 13.44
N PRO A 78 -1.08 -11.67 12.68
CA PRO A 78 -1.51 -12.00 11.33
C PRO A 78 -0.38 -12.45 10.40
N CYS A 79 0.79 -11.79 10.46
CA CYS A 79 1.96 -12.20 9.69
C CYS A 79 2.43 -13.61 10.03
N GLY A 80 2.46 -13.98 11.32
CA GLY A 80 2.78 -15.34 11.75
C GLY A 80 1.73 -16.36 11.30
N ALA A 81 0.45 -16.02 11.40
CA ALA A 81 -0.65 -16.91 11.04
C ALA A 81 -0.68 -17.21 9.53
N ILE A 82 -0.76 -16.17 8.70
CA ILE A 82 -0.92 -16.35 7.24
C ILE A 82 0.32 -17.00 6.61
N SER A 83 1.52 -16.70 7.09
CA SER A 83 2.76 -17.32 6.58
C SER A 83 2.88 -18.82 6.88
N ALA A 84 2.06 -19.36 7.79
CA ALA A 84 2.04 -20.77 8.12
C ALA A 84 1.24 -21.62 7.11
N ALA A 85 0.46 -21.00 6.22
CA ALA A 85 -0.36 -21.70 5.22
C ALA A 85 0.50 -22.53 4.25
N ARG A 86 0.14 -23.81 4.07
CA ARG A 86 0.86 -24.74 3.17
C ARG A 86 0.06 -25.15 1.94
N ASN A 87 -1.25 -24.92 1.95
CA ASN A 87 -2.19 -25.25 0.89
C ASN A 87 -3.41 -24.32 0.96
N GLU A 88 -4.31 -24.43 -0.01
CA GLU A 88 -5.49 -23.57 -0.15
C GLU A 88 -6.45 -23.66 1.04
N ASP A 89 -6.70 -24.87 1.56
CA ASP A 89 -7.60 -25.08 2.70
C ASP A 89 -7.05 -24.46 3.99
N GLU A 90 -5.75 -24.65 4.25
CA GLU A 90 -5.06 -24.02 5.37
C GLU A 90 -5.04 -22.49 5.22
N ALA A 91 -4.75 -21.96 4.02
CA ALA A 91 -4.77 -20.53 3.77
C ALA A 91 -6.14 -19.93 4.09
N ARG A 92 -7.20 -20.54 3.60
CA ARG A 92 -8.58 -20.10 3.84
C ARG A 92 -8.93 -20.12 5.32
N ALA A 93 -8.67 -21.24 6.00
CA ALA A 93 -8.90 -21.35 7.44
C ALA A 93 -8.11 -20.31 8.25
N LEU A 94 -6.87 -20.00 7.84
CA LEU A 94 -6.04 -19.00 8.50
C LEU A 94 -6.56 -17.58 8.27
N PHE A 95 -7.00 -17.23 7.05
CA PHE A 95 -7.67 -15.94 6.81
C PHE A 95 -8.94 -15.80 7.66
N GLU A 96 -9.77 -16.83 7.71
CA GLU A 96 -11.02 -16.86 8.49
C GLU A 96 -10.80 -16.75 10.01
N GLN A 97 -9.72 -17.32 10.53
CA GLN A 97 -9.36 -17.23 11.96
C GLN A 97 -8.67 -15.93 12.32
N THR A 98 -8.02 -15.28 11.36
CA THR A 98 -7.16 -14.11 11.60
C THR A 98 -7.90 -12.79 11.38
N PHE A 99 -8.84 -12.75 10.44
CA PHE A 99 -9.50 -11.52 10.01
C PHE A 99 -11.00 -11.59 10.13
N LEU A 100 -11.61 -10.41 10.25
CA LEU A 100 -13.05 -10.22 10.11
C LEU A 100 -13.29 -9.39 8.84
N PRO A 101 -14.09 -9.88 7.88
CA PRO A 101 -14.50 -9.09 6.73
C PRO A 101 -15.35 -7.89 7.19
N ILE A 102 -15.01 -6.71 6.68
CA ILE A 102 -15.79 -5.49 6.86
C ILE A 102 -16.19 -5.00 5.47
N GLU A 103 -17.48 -4.85 5.24
CA GLU A 103 -18.00 -4.24 4.02
C GLU A 103 -17.79 -2.72 4.10
N VAL A 104 -17.20 -2.13 3.07
CA VAL A 104 -16.99 -0.69 2.94
C VAL A 104 -18.06 -0.12 2.00
N ILE A 105 -18.88 0.79 2.51
CA ILE A 105 -20.01 1.39 1.81
C ILE A 105 -19.62 2.79 1.33
N SER A 106 -19.70 3.03 0.02
CA SER A 106 -19.43 4.36 -0.52
C SER A 106 -20.45 5.38 -0.01
N PRO A 107 -20.04 6.58 0.43
CA PRO A 107 -20.96 7.63 0.88
C PRO A 107 -22.00 8.06 -0.17
N ASP A 108 -21.67 7.96 -1.46
CA ASP A 108 -22.55 8.31 -2.59
C ASP A 108 -23.24 7.08 -3.23
N GLY A 109 -22.97 5.88 -2.71
CA GLY A 109 -23.47 4.62 -3.26
C GLY A 109 -22.82 4.19 -4.58
N GLU A 110 -21.83 4.92 -5.08
CA GLU A 110 -21.08 4.55 -6.29
C GLU A 110 -19.81 3.77 -5.92
N SER A 111 -19.52 2.70 -6.67
CA SER A 111 -18.27 1.94 -6.54
C SER A 111 -17.48 2.05 -7.84
N ARG A 112 -16.19 2.34 -7.74
CA ARG A 112 -15.29 2.44 -8.90
C ARG A 112 -14.07 1.55 -8.71
N PHE A 113 -13.93 0.57 -9.59
CA PHE A 113 -12.72 -0.25 -9.71
C PHE A 113 -11.93 0.20 -10.93
N THR A 114 -10.66 0.54 -10.74
CA THR A 114 -9.74 0.95 -11.82
C THR A 114 -8.45 0.15 -11.72
N GLY A 115 -7.70 0.07 -12.82
CA GLY A 115 -6.40 -0.58 -12.87
C GLY A 115 -5.30 0.39 -13.25
N TYR A 116 -4.10 0.14 -12.73
CA TYR A 116 -2.86 0.72 -13.21
C TYR A 116 -1.88 -0.42 -13.52
N PHE A 117 -0.90 -0.14 -14.37
CA PHE A 117 0.17 -1.09 -14.69
C PHE A 117 1.50 -0.34 -14.78
N GLU A 118 2.60 -1.06 -14.70
CA GLU A 118 3.94 -0.52 -14.94
C GLU A 118 4.32 -0.75 -16.41
N PRO A 119 4.36 0.30 -17.26
CA PRO A 119 4.73 0.14 -18.65
C PRO A 119 6.22 -0.19 -18.79
N THR A 120 6.54 -0.99 -19.82
CA THR A 120 7.93 -1.27 -20.21
C THR A 120 8.23 -0.58 -21.54
N TYR A 121 9.25 0.27 -21.57
CA TYR A 121 9.65 1.05 -22.75
C TYR A 121 11.07 0.73 -23.19
N GLU A 122 11.32 0.85 -24.50
CA GLU A 122 12.68 0.81 -25.03
C GLU A 122 13.39 2.15 -24.82
N ALA A 123 14.68 2.09 -24.45
CA ALA A 123 15.50 3.27 -24.27
C ALA A 123 16.94 3.04 -24.74
N ARG A 124 17.72 4.13 -24.82
CA ARG A 124 19.15 4.15 -25.14
C ARG A 124 19.91 5.00 -24.12
N TYR A 125 21.18 4.68 -23.87
CA TYR A 125 22.03 5.49 -22.99
C TYR A 125 22.49 6.81 -23.62
N THR A 126 22.45 6.89 -24.96
CA THR A 126 22.80 8.08 -25.74
C THR A 126 21.66 8.43 -26.68
N PRO A 127 21.40 9.71 -26.97
CA PRO A 127 20.30 10.12 -27.83
C PRO A 127 20.56 9.69 -29.27
N THR A 128 19.66 8.88 -29.83
CA THR A 128 19.71 8.41 -31.22
C THR A 128 18.30 8.30 -31.76
N PRO A 129 17.96 8.88 -32.93
CA PRO A 129 16.61 8.77 -33.48
C PRO A 129 16.12 7.30 -33.55
N PRO A 130 14.90 6.99 -33.08
CA PRO A 130 13.86 7.90 -32.57
C PRO A 130 13.91 8.16 -31.05
N PHE A 131 14.90 7.61 -30.33
CA PHE A 131 15.10 7.77 -28.88
C PHE A 131 15.82 9.08 -28.55
N THR A 132 15.09 10.19 -28.60
CA THR A 132 15.65 11.53 -28.43
C THR A 132 15.23 12.21 -27.13
N GLU A 133 14.16 11.76 -26.49
CA GLU A 133 13.63 12.42 -25.29
C GLU A 133 14.36 11.93 -24.04
N PRO A 134 14.97 12.83 -23.24
CA PRO A 134 15.66 12.43 -22.03
C PRO A 134 14.66 12.02 -20.94
N VAL A 135 14.87 10.86 -20.33
CA VAL A 135 14.24 10.50 -19.05
C VAL A 135 15.00 11.23 -17.94
N PRO A 136 14.39 12.19 -17.23
CA PRO A 136 15.09 13.01 -16.26
C PRO A 136 15.52 12.19 -15.05
N ALA A 137 16.78 12.36 -14.65
CA ALA A 137 17.24 11.91 -13.34
C ALA A 137 16.70 12.83 -12.24
N LEU A 138 16.64 12.33 -11.00
CA LEU A 138 16.32 13.18 -9.85
C LEU A 138 17.38 14.30 -9.71
N PRO A 139 17.00 15.58 -9.74
CA PRO A 139 17.92 16.69 -9.59
C PRO A 139 18.45 16.81 -8.15
N ALA A 140 19.74 17.13 -7.99
CA ALA A 140 20.40 17.18 -6.69
C ALA A 140 19.97 18.37 -5.82
N ASP A 141 19.34 19.37 -6.42
CA ASP A 141 18.81 20.57 -5.80
C ASP A 141 17.30 20.49 -5.53
N LEU A 142 16.64 19.37 -5.83
CA LEU A 142 15.25 19.15 -5.48
C LEU A 142 15.10 18.89 -3.98
N ILE A 143 14.26 19.68 -3.32
CA ILE A 143 13.78 19.45 -1.96
C ILE A 143 12.33 18.96 -2.07
N PRO A 144 12.05 17.67 -1.78
CA PRO A 144 10.69 17.15 -1.76
C PRO A 144 9.85 17.85 -0.69
N ASN A 145 8.68 18.36 -1.08
CA ASN A 145 7.77 19.08 -0.18
C ASN A 145 6.30 18.88 -0.61
N GLY A 146 5.91 17.60 -0.73
CA GLY A 146 4.58 17.22 -1.19
C GLY A 146 4.27 17.78 -2.58
N GLU A 147 3.10 18.39 -2.73
CA GLU A 147 2.63 19.01 -3.99
C GLU A 147 3.37 20.31 -4.36
N HIS A 148 4.24 20.81 -3.48
CA HIS A 148 4.96 22.08 -3.67
C HIS A 148 6.46 21.90 -3.51
N PRO A 149 7.12 21.11 -4.37
CA PRO A 149 8.55 20.89 -4.32
C PRO A 149 9.32 22.22 -4.43
N LEU A 150 10.48 22.29 -3.78
CA LEU A 150 11.34 23.47 -3.78
C LEU A 150 12.68 23.14 -4.44
N GLN A 151 13.30 24.15 -5.05
CA GLN A 151 14.67 24.09 -5.53
C GLN A 151 15.60 24.78 -4.54
N GLN A 152 16.67 24.10 -4.14
CA GLN A 152 17.75 24.68 -3.36
C GLN A 152 18.64 25.57 -4.23
N LEU A 153 18.81 26.82 -3.83
CA LEU A 153 19.69 27.79 -4.48
C LEU A 153 20.99 27.97 -3.69
N ARG A 154 21.99 28.56 -4.35
CA ARG A 154 23.24 28.96 -3.69
C ARG A 154 22.95 29.89 -2.50
N GLY A 155 23.72 29.69 -1.43
CA GLY A 155 23.59 30.47 -0.20
C GLY A 155 22.40 30.07 0.68
N GLY A 156 21.86 28.85 0.50
CA GLY A 156 20.80 28.31 1.37
C GLY A 156 19.40 28.87 1.11
N ARG A 157 19.22 29.67 0.07
CA ARG A 157 17.89 30.15 -0.35
C ARG A 157 17.12 29.05 -1.05
N THR A 158 15.80 29.16 -1.07
CA THR A 158 14.92 28.26 -1.83
C THR A 158 13.99 29.05 -2.73
N ARG A 159 13.45 28.38 -3.75
CA ARG A 159 12.33 28.85 -4.57
C ARG A 159 11.42 27.67 -4.92
N PRO A 160 10.18 27.90 -5.39
CA PRO A 160 9.38 26.85 -6.01
C PRO A 160 10.18 26.14 -7.11
N TYR A 161 10.04 24.81 -7.20
CA TYR A 161 10.72 24.06 -8.24
C TYR A 161 10.21 24.50 -9.63
N PRO A 162 11.09 24.62 -10.65
CA PRO A 162 10.68 25.05 -11.98
C PRO A 162 9.55 24.19 -12.56
N GLU A 163 8.64 24.81 -13.30
CA GLU A 163 7.57 24.09 -13.99
C GLU A 163 8.12 23.26 -15.16
N ARG A 164 7.31 22.32 -15.67
CA ARG A 164 7.70 21.39 -16.75
C ARG A 164 8.30 22.14 -17.94
N ALA A 165 7.71 23.23 -18.38
CA ALA A 165 8.18 24.00 -19.53
C ALA A 165 9.60 24.56 -19.33
N ASP A 166 9.90 25.09 -18.15
CA ASP A 166 11.22 25.63 -17.82
C ASP A 166 12.27 24.52 -17.70
N ILE A 167 11.89 23.36 -17.15
CA ILE A 167 12.76 22.17 -17.07
C ILE A 167 13.12 21.69 -18.48
N THR A 168 12.13 21.56 -19.37
CA THR A 168 12.36 21.12 -20.75
C THR A 168 13.27 22.09 -21.50
N ASN A 169 13.07 23.40 -21.35
CA ASN A 169 13.88 24.43 -22.00
C ASN A 169 15.33 24.47 -21.48
N ALA A 170 15.53 24.29 -20.17
CA ALA A 170 16.86 24.29 -19.55
C ALA A 170 17.65 23.01 -19.83
N GLY A 171 16.96 21.92 -20.16
CA GLY A 171 17.53 20.58 -20.30
C GLY A 171 17.72 19.89 -18.95
N VAL A 172 17.84 18.57 -19.00
CA VAL A 172 17.95 17.71 -17.81
C VAL A 172 19.15 16.78 -17.90
N ARG A 173 19.62 16.32 -16.75
CA ARG A 173 20.50 15.15 -16.69
C ARG A 173 19.67 13.91 -17.01
N ALA A 174 19.93 13.27 -18.14
CA ALA A 174 19.23 12.06 -18.54
C ALA A 174 19.77 10.82 -17.80
N ILE A 175 18.88 9.91 -17.39
CA ILE A 175 19.25 8.52 -17.04
C ILE A 175 19.19 7.58 -18.23
N ALA A 176 18.38 7.93 -19.23
CA ALA A 176 18.22 7.24 -20.50
C ALA A 176 17.54 8.19 -21.50
N TYR A 177 17.46 7.78 -22.76
CA TYR A 177 16.70 8.44 -23.80
C TYR A 177 15.67 7.47 -24.36
N ALA A 178 14.41 7.89 -24.42
CA ALA A 178 13.31 7.07 -24.92
C ALA A 178 12.57 7.80 -26.06
N HIS A 179 11.54 7.16 -26.62
CA HIS A 179 10.67 7.83 -27.56
C HIS A 179 9.90 8.97 -26.83
N PRO A 180 9.72 10.17 -27.43
CA PRO A 180 9.08 11.30 -26.74
C PRO A 180 7.70 11.00 -26.16
N ALA A 181 6.89 10.21 -26.88
CA ALA A 181 5.57 9.80 -26.38
C ALA A 181 5.67 8.92 -25.12
N ASP A 182 6.65 8.03 -25.05
CA ASP A 182 6.81 7.09 -23.93
C ASP A 182 7.22 7.84 -22.66
N VAL A 183 8.13 8.81 -22.77
CA VAL A 183 8.51 9.67 -21.64
C VAL A 183 7.31 10.49 -21.15
N PHE A 184 6.44 10.93 -22.05
CA PHE A 184 5.23 11.65 -21.67
C PHE A 184 4.27 10.77 -20.84
N PHE A 185 4.05 9.51 -21.23
CA PHE A 185 3.18 8.60 -20.46
C PHE A 185 3.82 8.06 -19.18
N LEU A 186 5.15 8.15 -19.04
CA LEU A 186 5.88 7.75 -17.84
C LEU A 186 5.79 8.79 -16.70
N GLN A 187 5.54 10.06 -17.03
CA GLN A 187 5.56 11.22 -16.09
C GLN A 187 4.18 11.64 -15.61
#